data_AF-A0A6A6WW14-F1
#
_entry.id   AF-A0A6A6WW14-F1
#
_cell.length_a   1.000
_cell.length_b   1.000
_cell.length_c   1.000
_cell.angle_alpha   90.00
_cell.angle_beta   90.00
_cell.angle_gamma   90.00
#
_symmetry.space_group_name_H-M   'P 1'
#
loop_
_entity.id
_entity.type
_entity.pdbx_description
1 polymer ?
#
loop_
_entity_poly.entity_id
_entity_poly.type
_entity_poly.pdbx_seq_one_letter_code
_entity_poly.pdbx_strand_id
1 'polypeptide(L)'
;MSKRRLEKLPLSVAVLEGTVIVEVGPEHKKYHVHKDLLTYHSEYFNKALNGPWKENEERLVTLDDIEPRTYSNTEAGQCGDYLQRLKAWKFGDRFLAQDFRRAVNNDTVDVYLSNPPFYKAIIYAFSEMPERSKILDFLVDTHCIHCDGDERDSEEEQKLGMQYPRDRSCTPKEAASKFLSSIISFKVTTCL
;
A
#
# COMPACT_ATOMS: atom_id res chain seq x y z
N MET A 1 30.66 -33.19 24.87
CA MET A 1 30.53 -31.78 24.45
C MET A 1 31.54 -31.49 23.34
N SER A 2 31.14 -31.62 22.09
CA SER A 2 32.02 -31.43 20.93
C SER A 2 31.97 -29.96 20.50
N LYS A 3 33.08 -29.24 20.69
CA LYS A 3 33.27 -27.87 20.19
C LYS A 3 33.40 -27.97 18.67
N ARG A 4 32.32 -27.70 17.92
CA ARG A 4 32.41 -27.51 16.46
C ARG A 4 33.19 -26.23 16.22
N ARG A 5 34.35 -26.39 15.58
CA ARG A 5 35.18 -25.33 15.02
C ARG A 5 34.33 -24.62 13.96
N LEU A 6 33.98 -23.35 14.20
CA LEU A 6 33.40 -22.48 13.16
C LEU A 6 34.51 -22.25 12.12
N GLU A 7 34.50 -23.04 11.06
CA GLU A 7 35.28 -22.71 9.87
C GLU A 7 34.73 -21.39 9.32
N LYS A 8 35.57 -20.36 9.31
CA LYS A 8 35.20 -19.05 8.80
C LYS A 8 35.02 -19.18 7.29
N LEU A 9 33.77 -19.21 6.83
CA LEU A 9 33.43 -19.18 5.42
C LEU A 9 34.02 -17.91 4.76
N PRO A 10 34.40 -17.97 3.47
CA PRO A 10 34.86 -16.79 2.74
C PRO A 10 33.81 -15.68 2.82
N LEU A 11 34.25 -14.42 2.97
CA LEU A 11 33.36 -13.26 3.12
C LEU A 11 32.28 -13.21 2.02
N SER A 12 32.63 -13.62 0.80
CA SER A 12 31.71 -13.69 -0.35
C SER A 12 30.61 -14.74 -0.19
N VAL A 13 30.89 -15.87 0.46
CA VAL A 13 29.90 -16.95 0.69
C VAL A 13 28.98 -16.59 1.85
N ALA A 14 29.52 -16.01 2.92
CA ALA A 14 28.72 -15.54 4.07
C ALA A 14 27.74 -14.41 3.68
N VAL A 15 28.14 -13.52 2.77
CA VAL A 15 27.25 -12.47 2.22
C VAL A 15 26.11 -13.06 1.39
N LEU A 16 26.38 -14.14 0.63
CA LEU A 16 25.35 -14.84 -0.14
C LEU A 16 24.38 -15.62 0.75
N GLU A 17 24.85 -16.23 1.84
CA GLU A 17 24.01 -16.97 2.80
C GLU A 17 23.00 -16.07 3.55
N GLY A 18 23.34 -14.78 3.73
CA GLY A 18 22.51 -13.77 4.40
C GLY A 18 21.58 -12.98 3.47
N THR A 19 21.60 -13.25 2.17
CA THR A 19 20.82 -12.50 1.17
C THR A 19 19.73 -13.38 0.56
N VAL A 20 18.58 -12.79 0.23
CA VAL A 20 17.48 -13.43 -0.50
C VAL A 20 17.15 -12.61 -1.74
N ILE A 21 16.63 -13.28 -2.77
CA ILE A 21 16.16 -12.65 -3.99
C ILE A 21 14.65 -12.41 -3.87
N VAL A 22 14.21 -11.18 -4.11
CA VAL A 22 12.81 -10.82 -4.23
C VAL A 22 12.53 -10.45 -5.68
N GLU A 23 11.71 -11.23 -6.36
CA GLU A 23 11.18 -10.93 -7.68
C GLU A 23 9.87 -10.14 -7.54
N VAL A 24 9.79 -8.99 -8.21
CA VAL A 24 8.64 -8.07 -8.06
C VAL A 24 8.00 -7.79 -9.42
N GLY A 25 6.68 -7.94 -9.47
CA GLY A 25 5.83 -7.61 -10.59
C GLY A 25 5.92 -8.60 -11.76
N PRO A 26 5.13 -8.37 -12.82
CA PRO A 26 5.03 -9.27 -13.98
C PRO A 26 6.35 -9.39 -14.75
N GLU A 27 7.24 -8.40 -14.63
CA GLU A 27 8.57 -8.43 -15.24
C GLU A 27 9.60 -9.21 -14.40
N HIS A 28 9.21 -9.75 -13.24
CA HIS A 28 10.09 -10.48 -12.31
C HIS A 28 11.38 -9.70 -12.00
N LYS A 29 11.25 -8.41 -11.70
CA LYS A 29 12.41 -7.56 -11.40
C LYS A 29 13.05 -8.03 -10.10
N LYS A 30 14.34 -8.40 -10.17
CA LYS A 30 15.09 -9.00 -9.06
C LYS A 30 15.70 -7.96 -8.14
N TYR A 31 15.48 -8.13 -6.84
CA TYR A 31 16.10 -7.36 -5.77
C TYR A 31 16.85 -8.30 -4.82
N HIS A 32 18.10 -7.97 -4.52
CA HIS A 32 18.89 -8.68 -3.51
C HIS A 32 18.73 -7.97 -2.17
N VAL A 33 18.12 -8.62 -1.20
CA VAL A 33 17.80 -8.03 0.11
C VAL A 33 18.34 -8.92 1.22
N HIS A 34 18.86 -8.32 2.28
CA HIS A 34 19.27 -9.09 3.45
C HIS A 34 18.07 -9.76 4.12
N LYS A 35 18.18 -11.07 4.33
CA LYS A 35 17.15 -11.88 4.97
C LYS A 35 16.75 -11.29 6.32
N ASP A 36 17.75 -10.93 7.14
CA ASP A 36 17.53 -10.43 8.49
C ASP A 36 16.70 -9.13 8.53
N LEU A 37 16.84 -8.26 7.52
CA LEU A 37 16.03 -7.04 7.45
C LEU A 37 14.56 -7.36 7.19
N LEU A 38 14.29 -8.30 6.28
CA LEU A 38 12.92 -8.70 5.96
C LEU A 38 12.26 -9.42 7.14
N THR A 39 12.96 -10.38 7.74
CA THR A 39 12.41 -11.18 8.85
C THR A 39 12.25 -10.36 10.14
N TYR A 40 13.09 -9.34 10.35
CA TYR A 40 12.95 -8.44 11.49
C TYR A 40 11.70 -7.57 11.40
N HIS A 41 11.40 -7.03 10.22
CA HIS A 41 10.30 -6.06 10.04
C HIS A 41 8.97 -6.69 9.60
N SER A 42 8.96 -7.95 9.18
CA SER A 42 7.78 -8.61 8.65
C SER A 42 7.64 -10.02 9.20
N GLU A 43 6.55 -10.27 9.92
CA GLU A 43 6.22 -11.62 10.38
C GLU A 43 5.97 -12.58 9.22
N TYR A 44 5.45 -12.07 8.10
CA TYR A 44 5.28 -12.86 6.88
C TYR A 44 6.63 -13.38 6.39
N PHE A 45 7.61 -12.49 6.19
CA PHE A 45 8.94 -12.89 5.72
C PHE A 45 9.67 -13.73 6.76
N ASN A 46 9.47 -13.47 8.05
CA ASN A 46 9.99 -14.34 9.11
C ASN A 46 9.49 -15.77 8.96
N LYS A 47 8.17 -15.96 8.79
CA LYS A 47 7.59 -17.30 8.60
C LYS A 47 8.01 -17.93 7.27
N ALA A 48 8.02 -17.17 6.17
CA ALA A 48 8.38 -17.66 4.84
C ALA A 48 9.85 -18.08 4.75
N LEU A 49 10.77 -17.25 5.29
CA LEU A 49 12.22 -17.42 5.13
C LEU A 49 12.88 -18.19 6.27
N ASN A 50 12.22 -18.41 7.42
CA ASN A 50 12.74 -19.27 8.50
C ASN A 50 11.89 -20.53 8.72
N GLY A 51 10.76 -20.66 8.02
CA GLY A 51 9.89 -21.83 8.08
C GLY A 51 10.26 -22.93 7.09
N PRO A 52 9.46 -23.99 7.02
CA PRO A 52 9.66 -25.14 6.13
C PRO A 52 9.10 -24.92 4.71
N TRP A 53 9.08 -23.67 4.24
CA TRP A 53 8.48 -23.30 2.95
C TRP A 53 9.54 -23.24 1.85
N LYS A 54 9.11 -23.40 0.59
CA LYS A 54 10.01 -23.39 -0.57
C LYS A 54 10.83 -22.10 -0.66
N GLU A 55 10.28 -20.98 -0.20
CA GLU A 55 10.94 -19.67 -0.22
C GLU A 55 12.21 -19.64 0.64
N ASN A 56 12.27 -20.42 1.74
CA ASN A 56 13.47 -20.55 2.56
C ASN A 56 14.52 -21.45 1.88
N GLU A 57 14.09 -22.54 1.26
CA GLU A 57 14.97 -23.48 0.56
C GLU A 57 15.58 -22.84 -0.70
N GLU A 58 14.75 -22.17 -1.50
CA GLU A 58 15.13 -21.51 -2.75
C GLU A 58 15.77 -20.14 -2.54
N ARG A 59 15.62 -19.54 -1.34
CA ARG A 59 16.05 -18.16 -1.04
C ARG A 59 15.49 -17.14 -2.03
N LEU A 60 14.28 -17.41 -2.51
CA LEU A 60 13.57 -16.67 -3.54
C LEU A 60 12.13 -16.41 -3.10
N VAL A 61 11.69 -15.16 -3.22
CA VAL A 61 10.30 -14.75 -3.00
C VAL A 61 9.79 -14.08 -4.27
N THR A 62 8.66 -14.53 -4.79
CA THR A 62 7.99 -13.94 -5.97
C THR A 62 6.76 -13.14 -5.56
N LEU A 63 6.68 -11.88 -5.99
CA LEU A 63 5.63 -10.92 -5.64
C LEU A 63 4.97 -10.34 -6.91
N ASP A 64 4.09 -11.12 -7.53
CA ASP A 64 3.55 -10.83 -8.87
C ASP A 64 2.54 -9.66 -8.91
N ASP A 65 1.81 -9.45 -7.82
CA ASP A 65 0.76 -8.44 -7.66
C ASP A 65 1.28 -7.08 -7.15
N ILE A 66 2.60 -6.92 -7.08
CA ILE A 66 3.24 -5.66 -6.71
C ILE A 66 3.93 -5.10 -7.94
N GLU A 67 3.46 -3.97 -8.41
CA GLU A 67 4.12 -3.25 -9.49
C GLU A 67 5.39 -2.55 -8.95
N PRO A 68 6.57 -2.77 -9.55
CA PRO A 68 7.74 -1.98 -9.25
C PRO A 68 7.45 -0.51 -9.51
N ARG A 69 7.90 0.38 -8.62
CA ARG A 69 7.79 1.81 -8.88
C ARG A 69 8.63 2.17 -10.11
N THR A 70 7.95 2.50 -11.20
CA THR A 70 8.59 2.97 -12.43
C THR A 70 8.90 4.46 -12.26
N TYR A 71 10.17 4.79 -12.04
CA TYR A 71 10.63 6.17 -12.20
C TYR A 71 10.80 6.38 -13.71
N SER A 72 9.76 6.87 -14.40
CA SER A 72 9.93 7.32 -15.78
C SER A 72 10.72 8.62 -15.76
N ASN A 73 11.97 8.57 -16.25
CA ASN A 73 12.86 9.74 -16.31
C ASN A 73 12.47 10.72 -17.42
N THR A 74 11.46 10.39 -18.21
CA THR A 74 10.97 11.15 -19.35
C THR A 74 9.67 11.83 -18.98
N GLU A 75 9.73 13.16 -19.03
CA GLU A 75 8.61 14.09 -19.24
C GLU A 75 7.89 14.63 -18.00
N ALA A 76 8.30 15.86 -17.68
CA ALA A 76 7.55 16.97 -17.09
C ALA A 76 6.07 16.69 -16.80
N GLY A 77 5.77 16.42 -15.53
CA GLY A 77 4.41 16.34 -15.02
C GLY A 77 4.42 15.65 -13.66
N GLN A 78 4.64 16.41 -12.59
CA GLN A 78 4.41 15.93 -11.24
C GLN A 78 2.95 15.48 -11.09
N CYS A 79 2.69 14.19 -11.26
CA CYS A 79 2.21 13.44 -10.12
C CYS A 79 2.77 12.02 -10.14
N GLY A 80 3.69 11.73 -9.22
CA GLY A 80 3.90 10.33 -8.88
C GLY A 80 2.55 9.79 -8.41
N ASP A 81 2.14 8.63 -8.92
CA ASP A 81 0.91 7.92 -8.55
C ASP A 81 0.49 8.25 -7.11
N TYR A 82 -0.49 9.15 -6.93
CA TYR A 82 -0.89 9.67 -5.62
C TYR A 82 -1.40 8.55 -4.69
N LEU A 83 -1.66 7.36 -5.24
CA LEU A 83 -2.04 6.18 -4.50
C LEU A 83 -0.85 5.46 -3.85
N GLN A 84 0.41 5.87 -4.09
CA GLN A 84 1.60 5.21 -3.56
C GLN A 84 1.54 4.97 -2.04
N ARG A 85 1.00 5.92 -1.28
CA ARG A 85 0.83 5.78 0.18
C ARG A 85 -0.19 4.70 0.54
N LEU A 86 -1.31 4.65 -0.18
CA LEU A 86 -2.35 3.64 0.02
C LEU A 86 -1.89 2.26 -0.47
N LYS A 87 -1.14 2.20 -1.57
CA LYS A 87 -0.45 1.00 -2.06
C LYS A 87 0.59 0.51 -1.04
N ALA A 88 1.37 1.43 -0.45
CA ALA A 88 2.30 1.12 0.62
C ALA A 88 1.57 0.64 1.88
N TRP A 89 0.41 1.21 2.21
CA TRP A 89 -0.40 0.72 3.31
C TRP A 89 -0.84 -0.73 3.07
N LYS A 90 -1.38 -1.04 1.88
CA LYS A 90 -1.79 -2.38 1.46
C LYS A 90 -0.63 -3.36 1.51
N PHE A 91 0.55 -2.92 1.09
CA PHE A 91 1.79 -3.69 1.21
C PHE A 91 2.09 -4.03 2.68
N GLY A 92 2.11 -3.03 3.56
CA GLY A 92 2.40 -3.22 4.97
C GLY A 92 1.42 -4.17 5.66
N ASP A 93 0.15 -4.11 5.29
CA ASP A 93 -0.89 -4.99 5.80
C ASP A 93 -0.68 -6.44 5.34
N ARG A 94 -0.53 -6.66 4.03
CA ARG A 94 -0.34 -7.99 3.44
C ARG A 94 0.89 -8.71 3.98
N PHE A 95 2.01 -8.01 4.11
CA PHE A 95 3.27 -8.59 4.60
C PHE A 95 3.41 -8.53 6.11
N LEU A 96 2.35 -8.21 6.85
CA LEU A 96 2.36 -8.17 8.32
C LEU A 96 3.50 -7.31 8.88
N ALA A 97 3.81 -6.20 8.21
CA ALA A 97 4.88 -5.27 8.57
C ALA A 97 4.28 -4.12 9.40
N GLN A 98 3.99 -4.39 10.68
CA GLN A 98 3.20 -3.49 11.53
C GLN A 98 3.86 -2.13 11.74
N ASP A 99 5.17 -2.09 11.97
CA ASP A 99 5.91 -0.84 12.14
C ASP A 99 5.92 -0.01 10.86
N PHE A 100 6.05 -0.67 9.70
CA PHE A 100 5.96 -0.02 8.40
C PHE A 100 4.55 0.53 8.17
N ARG A 101 3.50 -0.25 8.45
CA ARG A 101 2.10 0.20 8.36
C ARG A 101 1.84 1.41 9.26
N ARG A 102 2.39 1.43 10.47
CA ARG A 102 2.32 2.59 11.38
C ARG A 102 3.02 3.82 10.80
N ALA A 103 4.22 3.65 10.23
CA ALA A 103 4.95 4.74 9.59
C ALA A 103 4.17 5.30 8.38
N VAL A 104 3.59 4.43 7.56
CA VAL A 104 2.74 4.84 6.42
C VAL A 104 1.49 5.57 6.91
N ASN A 105 0.84 5.13 7.99
CA ASN A 105 -0.31 5.84 8.56
C ASN A 105 0.07 7.27 9.00
N ASN A 106 1.21 7.43 9.67
CA ASN A 106 1.67 8.75 10.12
C ASN A 106 1.97 9.66 8.93
N ASP A 107 2.74 9.19 7.94
CA ASP A 107 3.02 9.95 6.71
C ASP A 107 1.74 10.27 5.93
N THR A 108 0.77 9.35 5.89
CA THR A 108 -0.55 9.55 5.29
C THR A 108 -1.30 10.70 5.97
N VAL A 109 -1.32 10.72 7.30
CA VAL A 109 -1.97 11.80 8.07
C VAL A 109 -1.27 13.14 7.81
N ASP A 110 0.06 13.19 7.93
CA ASP A 110 0.85 14.41 7.77
C ASP A 110 0.62 15.06 6.40
N VAL A 111 0.59 14.23 5.35
CA VAL A 111 0.42 14.70 3.97
C VAL A 111 -1.01 15.17 3.71
N TYR A 112 -2.01 14.38 4.12
CA TYR A 112 -3.40 14.71 3.81
C TYR A 112 -3.94 15.88 4.64
N LEU A 113 -3.35 16.16 5.82
CA LEU A 113 -3.68 17.38 6.56
C LEU A 113 -3.40 18.67 5.78
N SER A 114 -2.39 18.66 4.90
CA SER A 114 -1.99 19.83 4.11
C SER A 114 -2.55 19.81 2.69
N ASN A 115 -2.89 18.63 2.18
CA ASN A 115 -3.38 18.45 0.82
C ASN A 115 -4.48 17.38 0.82
N PRO A 116 -5.77 17.74 0.69
CA PRO A 116 -6.86 16.78 0.84
C PRO A 116 -6.77 15.64 -0.19
N PRO A 117 -7.24 14.42 0.16
CA PRO A 117 -7.25 13.31 -0.79
C PRO A 117 -8.27 13.55 -1.89
N PHE A 118 -7.89 13.18 -3.11
CA PHE A 118 -8.76 13.11 -4.29
C PHE A 118 -9.76 11.96 -4.17
N TYR A 119 -10.90 12.04 -4.88
CA TYR A 119 -11.92 10.98 -4.87
C TYR A 119 -11.35 9.61 -5.25
N LYS A 120 -10.42 9.60 -6.22
CA LYS A 120 -9.74 8.37 -6.66
C LYS A 120 -8.98 7.69 -5.52
N ALA A 121 -8.37 8.45 -4.63
CA ALA A 121 -7.66 7.93 -3.46
C ALA A 121 -8.64 7.34 -2.43
N ILE A 122 -9.76 8.03 -2.18
CA ILE A 122 -10.81 7.56 -1.27
C ILE A 122 -11.42 6.25 -1.79
N ILE A 123 -11.83 6.22 -3.06
CA ILE A 123 -12.41 5.04 -3.71
C ILE A 123 -11.44 3.85 -3.64
N TYR A 124 -10.16 4.07 -3.94
CA TYR A 124 -9.13 3.05 -3.84
C TYR A 124 -9.00 2.52 -2.40
N ALA A 125 -8.93 3.41 -1.41
CA ALA A 125 -8.83 3.03 -0.01
C ALA A 125 -10.00 2.15 0.42
N PHE A 126 -11.24 2.49 0.04
CA PHE A 126 -12.42 1.67 0.36
C PHE A 126 -12.47 0.32 -0.34
N SER A 127 -11.84 0.19 -1.52
CA SER A 127 -11.75 -1.12 -2.17
C SER A 127 -10.69 -2.04 -1.57
N GLU A 128 -9.74 -1.51 -0.80
CA GLU A 128 -8.54 -2.24 -0.39
C GLU A 128 -8.40 -2.37 1.13
N MET A 129 -8.95 -1.43 1.90
CA MET A 129 -8.81 -1.39 3.36
C MET A 129 -10.02 -2.03 4.06
N PRO A 130 -9.84 -2.60 5.27
CA PRO A 130 -10.95 -3.07 6.09
C PRO A 130 -11.91 -1.94 6.44
N GLU A 131 -13.21 -2.21 6.44
CA GLU A 131 -14.28 -1.23 6.72
C GLU A 131 -14.12 -0.47 8.03
N ARG A 132 -13.44 -1.06 9.02
CA ARG A 132 -13.20 -0.46 10.35
C ARG A 132 -11.90 0.35 10.44
N SER A 133 -11.23 0.62 9.32
CA SER A 133 -9.98 1.37 9.31
C SER A 133 -10.20 2.85 9.63
N LYS A 134 -9.50 3.37 10.63
CA LYS A 134 -9.54 4.81 10.99
C LYS A 134 -8.92 5.72 9.93
N ILE A 135 -8.12 5.17 9.03
CA ILE A 135 -7.63 5.91 7.87
C ILE A 135 -8.78 6.22 6.91
N LEU A 136 -9.77 5.34 6.76
CA LEU A 136 -10.93 5.60 5.90
C LEU A 136 -11.76 6.78 6.44
N ASP A 137 -12.09 6.75 7.73
CA ASP A 137 -12.76 7.86 8.42
C ASP A 137 -11.99 9.18 8.20
N PHE A 138 -10.67 9.15 8.43
CA PHE A 138 -9.80 10.32 8.27
C PHE A 138 -9.75 10.87 6.84
N LEU A 139 -9.66 10.01 5.82
CA LEU A 139 -9.61 10.44 4.42
C LEU A 139 -10.90 11.15 4.00
N VAL A 140 -12.04 10.60 4.43
CA VAL A 140 -13.36 11.19 4.18
C VAL A 140 -13.49 12.54 4.89
N ASP A 141 -13.20 12.57 6.20
CA ASP A 141 -13.33 13.78 7.01
C ASP A 141 -12.44 14.91 6.44
N THR A 142 -11.19 14.58 6.07
CA THR A 142 -10.24 15.54 5.49
C THR A 142 -10.70 16.04 4.13
N HIS A 143 -11.23 15.18 3.27
CA HIS A 143 -11.78 15.59 1.98
C HIS A 143 -12.96 16.56 2.18
N CYS A 144 -13.94 16.19 3.01
CA CYS A 144 -15.13 17.00 3.27
C CYS A 144 -14.80 18.39 3.83
N ILE A 145 -13.80 18.52 4.70
CA ILE A 145 -13.35 19.81 5.25
C ILE A 145 -12.83 20.75 4.14
N HIS A 146 -12.23 20.20 3.09
CA HIS A 146 -11.62 20.98 2.02
C HIS A 146 -12.48 21.05 0.74
N CYS A 147 -13.69 20.48 0.75
CA CYS A 147 -14.61 20.40 -0.40
C CYS A 147 -15.32 21.73 -0.76
N ASP A 148 -14.99 22.84 -0.09
CA ASP A 148 -15.63 24.13 -0.29
C ASP A 148 -15.19 24.80 -1.61
N GLY A 149 -15.70 24.26 -2.72
CA GLY A 149 -15.90 25.00 -3.97
C GLY A 149 -14.69 25.28 -4.85
N ASP A 150 -13.50 24.73 -4.57
CA ASP A 150 -12.30 25.08 -5.34
C ASP A 150 -12.25 24.44 -6.73
N GLU A 151 -11.72 25.23 -7.67
CA GLU A 151 -11.33 24.92 -9.06
C GLU A 151 -10.22 23.84 -9.18
N ARG A 152 -9.93 23.12 -8.09
CA ARG A 152 -8.86 22.10 -7.99
C ARG A 152 -9.28 20.72 -8.49
N ASP A 153 -10.58 20.49 -8.66
CA ASP A 153 -11.09 19.24 -9.21
C ASP A 153 -10.74 19.16 -10.70
N SER A 154 -9.99 18.14 -11.09
CA SER A 154 -9.78 17.81 -12.52
C SER A 154 -11.13 17.56 -13.22
N GLU A 155 -11.21 17.71 -14.55
CA GLU A 155 -12.47 17.44 -15.28
C GLU A 155 -13.04 16.04 -14.99
N GLU A 156 -12.18 15.05 -14.73
CA GLU A 156 -12.58 13.70 -14.32
C GLU A 156 -13.22 13.67 -12.92
N GLU A 157 -12.68 14.44 -11.99
CA GLU A 157 -13.22 14.58 -10.64
C GLU A 157 -14.48 15.42 -10.59
N GLN A 158 -14.58 16.45 -11.45
CA GLN A 158 -15.83 17.17 -11.65
C GLN A 158 -16.90 16.25 -12.20
N LYS A 159 -16.57 15.31 -13.11
CA LYS A 159 -17.52 14.30 -13.60
C LYS A 159 -17.93 13.32 -12.49
N LEU A 160 -17.00 12.84 -11.67
CA LEU A 160 -17.30 11.99 -10.52
C LEU A 160 -18.16 12.76 -9.48
N GLY A 161 -17.88 14.03 -9.23
CA GLY A 161 -18.65 14.89 -8.33
C GLY A 161 -20.01 15.35 -8.91
N MET A 162 -20.15 15.42 -10.23
CA MET A 162 -21.43 15.68 -10.92
C MET A 162 -22.32 14.44 -10.96
N GLN A 163 -21.72 13.24 -11.08
CA GLN A 163 -22.45 11.97 -11.04
C GLN A 163 -23.04 11.69 -9.65
N TYR A 164 -22.45 12.27 -8.60
CA TYR A 164 -22.84 12.02 -7.21
C TYR A 164 -22.93 13.34 -6.44
N PRO A 165 -24.10 14.02 -6.47
CA PRO A 165 -24.24 15.39 -6.00
C PRO A 165 -23.91 15.53 -4.51
N ARG A 166 -23.13 16.58 -4.19
CA ARG A 166 -22.78 17.03 -2.84
C ARG A 166 -24.05 17.41 -2.06
N ASP A 167 -24.62 16.46 -1.30
CA ASP A 167 -25.72 16.76 -0.40
C ASP A 167 -25.20 17.57 0.80
N ARG A 168 -25.42 18.90 0.75
CA ARG A 168 -25.02 19.85 1.80
C ARG A 168 -25.80 19.69 3.11
N SER A 169 -26.79 18.79 3.15
CA SER A 169 -27.66 18.57 4.33
C SER A 169 -27.34 17.30 5.11
N CYS A 170 -26.58 16.36 4.54
CA CYS A 170 -26.13 15.17 5.24
C CYS A 170 -24.88 15.49 6.06
N THR A 171 -24.82 15.03 7.31
CA THR A 171 -23.56 15.06 8.05
C THR A 171 -22.48 14.32 7.22
N PRO A 172 -21.20 14.76 7.22
CA PRO A 172 -20.15 14.21 6.36
C PRO A 172 -20.05 12.67 6.38
N LYS A 173 -20.40 12.05 7.51
CA LYS A 173 -20.42 10.60 7.72
C LYS A 173 -21.59 9.90 7.03
N GLU A 174 -22.78 10.51 6.98
CA GLU A 174 -23.97 9.90 6.37
C GLU A 174 -23.95 10.01 4.84
N ALA A 175 -23.41 11.11 4.30
CA ALA A 175 -23.21 11.28 2.86
C ALA A 175 -22.15 10.31 2.35
N ALA A 176 -20.98 10.23 3.01
CA ALA A 176 -19.93 9.29 2.67
C ALA A 176 -20.37 7.83 2.87
N SER A 177 -21.08 7.51 3.95
CA SER A 177 -21.62 6.15 4.16
C SER A 177 -22.63 5.75 3.07
N LYS A 178 -23.58 6.62 2.69
CA LYS A 178 -24.50 6.36 1.56
C LYS A 178 -23.77 6.29 0.21
N PHE A 179 -22.79 7.17 -0.01
CA PHE A 179 -21.89 7.19 -1.17
C PHE A 179 -21.13 5.87 -1.32
N LEU A 180 -20.60 5.31 -0.23
CA LEU A 180 -19.82 4.08 -0.23
C LEU A 180 -20.68 2.82 -0.26
N SER A 181 -21.84 2.82 0.41
CA SER A 181 -22.82 1.75 0.27
C SER A 181 -23.32 1.64 -1.17
N SER A 182 -23.50 2.75 -1.88
CA SER A 182 -23.87 2.73 -3.31
C SER A 182 -22.73 2.18 -4.19
N ILE A 183 -21.46 2.54 -3.92
CA ILE A 183 -20.28 2.02 -4.63
C ILE A 183 -20.08 0.51 -4.39
N ILE A 184 -20.21 0.04 -3.14
CA ILE A 184 -20.09 -1.38 -2.78
C ILE A 184 -21.23 -2.19 -3.42
N SER A 185 -22.47 -1.70 -3.36
CA SER A 185 -23.62 -2.37 -3.99
C SER A 185 -23.49 -2.44 -5.50
N PHE A 186 -22.97 -1.39 -6.15
CA PHE A 186 -22.76 -1.39 -7.60
C PHE A 186 -21.72 -2.43 -8.03
N LYS A 187 -20.60 -2.55 -7.31
CA LYS A 187 -19.56 -3.57 -7.59
C LYS A 187 -20.02 -5.01 -7.32
N VAL A 188 -20.82 -5.24 -6.27
CA VAL A 188 -21.38 -6.58 -5.98
C VAL A 188 -22.40 -7.00 -7.05
N THR A 189 -23.10 -6.06 -7.66
CA THR A 189 -24.12 -6.34 -8.69
C THR A 189 -23.51 -6.61 -10.07
N THR A 190 -22.32 -6.07 -10.37
CA THR A 190 -21.60 -6.30 -11.64
C THR A 190 -20.67 -7.52 -11.63
N CYS A 191 -20.53 -8.22 -10.50
CA CYS A 191 -19.75 -9.46 -10.36
C CYS A 191 -20.61 -10.73 -10.24
N LEU A 192 -21.90 -10.67 -10.59
CA LEU A 192 -22.80 -11.81 -10.73
C LEU A 192 -23.25 -12.00 -12.17
#